data_AF-A0AA96TLT6-F1
#
_entry.id   AF-A0AA96TLT6-F1
#
_cell.length_a   1.000
_cell.length_b   1.000
_cell.length_c   1.000
_cell.angle_alpha   90.00
_cell.angle_beta   90.00
_cell.angle_gamma   90.00
#
_symmetry.space_group_name_H-M   'P 1'
#
loop_
_entity.id
_entity.type
_entity.pdbx_description
1 polymer ?
#
loop_
_entity_poly.entity_id
_entity_poly.type
_entity_poly.pdbx_seq_one_letter_code
_entity_poly.pdbx_strand_id
1 'polypeptide(L)'
;MRRTTKSSALLTAAIALFASTAGTAWADIPFDEPITGNSRPAFSRPADAAADHTVTFVNRSGQTVWVGSAVNADGSVNFTSLPTLANGQSATVTVPESAEPGHWRGKFFARQGCTGTSGQNFHCVVGDCGVQASRCTTGEQPASLAEFNFDTRDSLAPWYNVSYVNAFSLPITIEAVGATVPPGSTSCGTAGCTTNVLPFCPPENLRYAPNGSPVNCVNPNHDAPTSYSNAVKSRCPKAYAWSRQDTEPGNQTVFQCADCRGFTVTFHGGS
;
A
#
# COMPACT_ATOMS: atom_id res chain seq x y z
N MET A 1 -34.39 -22.58 -53.54
CA MET A 1 -33.06 -23.20 -53.69
C MET A 1 -32.68 -23.91 -52.38
N ARG A 2 -31.81 -24.91 -52.46
CA ARG A 2 -31.79 -26.15 -51.65
C ARG A 2 -31.59 -26.00 -50.13
N ARG A 3 -32.33 -26.84 -49.38
CA ARG A 3 -31.99 -27.38 -48.06
C ARG A 3 -30.68 -28.18 -48.12
N THR A 4 -29.92 -28.25 -47.03
CA THR A 4 -29.46 -29.53 -46.45
C THR A 4 -28.79 -29.33 -45.08
N THR A 5 -29.25 -30.13 -44.14
CA THR A 5 -28.71 -30.41 -42.81
C THR A 5 -28.06 -31.81 -42.82
N LYS A 6 -27.29 -32.11 -41.76
CA LYS A 6 -26.69 -33.41 -41.35
C LYS A 6 -25.29 -33.68 -41.95
N SER A 7 -24.34 -34.34 -41.29
CA SER A 7 -24.44 -35.32 -40.21
C SER A 7 -23.08 -35.54 -39.51
N SER A 8 -23.14 -35.96 -38.24
CA SER A 8 -22.05 -36.55 -37.45
C SER A 8 -21.65 -37.94 -37.96
N ALA A 9 -20.39 -38.34 -37.73
CA ALA A 9 -19.99 -39.73 -37.52
C ALA A 9 -18.69 -39.82 -36.69
N LEU A 10 -18.73 -40.63 -35.62
CA LEU A 10 -17.60 -41.11 -34.85
C LEU A 10 -16.79 -42.16 -35.66
N LEU A 11 -15.53 -42.40 -35.31
CA LEU A 11 -15.01 -43.77 -35.11
C LEU A 11 -13.73 -43.79 -34.26
N THR A 12 -13.64 -44.82 -33.43
CA THR A 12 -12.67 -45.10 -32.37
C THR A 12 -11.51 -46.01 -32.84
N ALA A 13 -10.32 -45.75 -32.27
CA ALA A 13 -9.22 -46.64 -31.85
C ALA A 13 -8.84 -47.94 -32.61
N ALA A 14 -7.52 -48.13 -32.84
CA ALA A 14 -6.80 -49.39 -32.60
C ALA A 14 -5.26 -49.19 -32.61
N ILE A 15 -4.58 -50.13 -31.95
CA ILE A 15 -3.23 -50.13 -31.37
C ILE A 15 -2.19 -50.74 -32.32
N ALA A 16 -0.91 -50.35 -32.20
CA ALA A 16 0.22 -51.26 -32.41
C ALA A 16 1.46 -50.81 -31.64
N LEU A 17 1.84 -51.58 -30.61
CA LEU A 17 3.19 -51.60 -30.05
C LEU A 17 4.10 -52.40 -30.99
N PHE A 18 5.30 -51.89 -31.25
CA PHE A 18 6.44 -52.70 -31.66
C PHE A 18 7.64 -52.36 -30.78
N ALA A 19 8.08 -53.36 -30.01
CA ALA A 19 9.38 -53.40 -29.38
C ALA A 19 10.38 -54.02 -30.37
N SER A 20 11.56 -53.44 -30.52
CA SER A 20 12.68 -54.07 -31.22
C SER A 20 14.01 -53.76 -30.53
N THR A 21 14.49 -54.79 -29.84
CA THR A 21 15.87 -55.29 -29.65
C THR A 21 17.08 -54.40 -29.93
N ALA A 22 17.91 -54.29 -28.89
CA ALA A 22 19.38 -54.38 -28.82
C ALA A 22 20.23 -54.29 -30.10
N GLY A 23 21.25 -53.43 -30.05
CA GLY A 23 22.42 -53.44 -30.92
C GLY A 23 23.56 -52.62 -30.31
N THR A 24 24.70 -53.26 -30.10
CA THR A 24 25.90 -52.82 -29.37
C THR A 24 26.79 -51.81 -30.12
N ALA A 25 27.37 -50.90 -29.33
CA ALA A 25 28.73 -50.33 -29.34
C ALA A 25 29.47 -50.11 -30.68
N TRP A 26 30.04 -48.91 -30.90
CA TRP A 26 31.45 -48.70 -31.31
C TRP A 26 31.87 -47.22 -31.10
N ALA A 27 33.08 -47.06 -30.56
CA ALA A 27 34.04 -45.94 -30.69
C ALA A 27 33.93 -44.70 -29.77
N ASP A 28 34.76 -44.74 -28.72
CA ASP A 28 35.42 -43.59 -28.09
C ASP A 28 36.42 -42.93 -29.06
N ILE A 29 36.46 -41.59 -29.13
CA ILE A 29 37.70 -40.79 -29.24
C ILE A 29 37.52 -39.51 -28.40
N PRO A 30 38.51 -39.15 -27.55
CA PRO A 30 38.41 -38.12 -26.52
C PRO A 30 38.79 -36.73 -27.03
N PHE A 31 38.25 -35.69 -26.37
CA PHE A 31 38.82 -34.34 -26.37
C PHE A 31 38.83 -33.81 -24.92
N ASP A 32 39.96 -34.05 -24.25
CA ASP A 32 40.56 -33.09 -23.30
C ASP A 32 41.34 -32.08 -24.18
N GLU A 33 41.33 -30.77 -23.99
CA GLU A 33 41.66 -30.03 -22.76
C GLU A 33 41.22 -28.53 -22.86
N PRO A 34 41.54 -27.60 -21.92
CA PRO A 34 40.56 -26.85 -21.15
C PRO A 34 40.40 -25.38 -21.57
N ILE A 35 39.20 -24.81 -21.39
CA ILE A 35 39.03 -23.35 -21.29
C ILE A 35 38.97 -22.97 -19.82
N THR A 36 40.04 -22.34 -19.36
CA THR A 36 40.13 -21.55 -18.14
C THR A 36 38.99 -20.54 -18.07
N GLY A 37 38.10 -20.69 -17.08
CA GLY A 37 37.06 -19.72 -16.78
C GLY A 37 36.70 -19.80 -15.30
N ASN A 38 37.02 -18.75 -14.56
CA ASN A 38 36.69 -18.57 -13.14
C ASN A 38 35.19 -18.79 -12.88
N SER A 39 34.82 -19.98 -12.42
CA SER A 39 33.53 -20.23 -11.77
C SER A 39 33.58 -19.61 -10.37
N ARG A 40 33.26 -18.31 -10.27
CA ARG A 40 32.88 -17.74 -8.96
C ARG A 40 31.68 -18.56 -8.48
N PRO A 41 31.68 -19.09 -7.24
CA PRO A 41 30.46 -19.68 -6.72
C PRO A 41 29.41 -18.57 -6.72
N ALA A 42 28.30 -18.82 -7.43
CA ALA A 42 27.11 -18.02 -7.23
C ALA A 42 26.72 -18.22 -5.77
N PHE A 43 27.01 -17.22 -4.94
CA PHE A 43 26.45 -17.14 -3.61
C PHE A 43 24.94 -17.01 -3.80
N SER A 44 24.23 -18.13 -3.81
CA SER A 44 22.81 -18.12 -3.49
C SER A 44 22.71 -17.56 -2.08
N ARG A 45 22.31 -16.29 -1.98
CA ARG A 45 21.92 -15.72 -0.70
C ARG A 45 20.85 -16.67 -0.14
N PRO A 46 21.00 -17.20 1.09
CA PRO A 46 19.86 -17.84 1.72
C PRO A 46 18.69 -16.86 1.61
N ALA A 47 17.51 -17.36 1.26
CA ALA A 47 16.30 -16.59 1.40
C ALA A 47 16.21 -16.28 2.90
N ASP A 48 16.68 -15.09 3.31
CA ASP A 48 16.24 -14.51 4.56
C ASP A 48 14.72 -14.64 4.51
N ALA A 49 14.15 -15.38 5.44
CA ALA A 49 12.70 -15.38 5.62
C ALA A 49 12.30 -13.91 5.64
N ALA A 50 11.45 -13.48 4.70
CA ALA A 50 11.09 -12.08 4.57
C ALA A 50 10.57 -11.62 5.93
N ALA A 51 11.34 -10.76 6.59
CA ALA A 51 10.98 -10.26 7.90
C ALA A 51 9.88 -9.23 7.69
N ASP A 52 8.76 -9.42 8.37
CA ASP A 52 7.63 -8.50 8.30
C ASP A 52 8.09 -7.05 8.51
N HIS A 53 7.71 -6.17 7.58
CA HIS A 53 7.95 -4.75 7.73
C HIS A 53 7.22 -4.18 8.95
N THR A 54 7.76 -3.09 9.48
CA THR A 54 7.12 -2.35 10.58
C THR A 54 6.61 -0.99 10.12
N VAL A 55 5.54 -0.51 10.74
CA VAL A 55 5.06 0.86 10.59
C VAL A 55 5.06 1.53 11.95
N THR A 56 5.88 2.56 12.10
CA THR A 56 5.93 3.41 13.30
C THR A 56 5.07 4.64 13.08
N PHE A 57 4.03 4.79 13.88
CA PHE A 57 3.18 5.98 13.89
C PHE A 57 3.74 6.99 14.86
N VAL A 58 3.86 8.25 14.43
CA VAL A 58 4.28 9.38 15.26
C VAL A 58 3.19 10.43 15.22
N ASN A 59 2.72 10.85 16.39
CA ASN A 59 1.72 11.90 16.50
C ASN A 59 2.37 13.25 16.84
N ARG A 60 2.28 14.21 15.91
CA ARG A 60 2.65 15.62 16.11
C ARG A 60 1.49 16.55 15.79
N SER A 61 0.26 16.05 15.86
CA SER A 61 -0.96 16.77 15.46
C SER A 61 -1.41 17.87 16.41
N GLY A 62 -0.85 17.93 17.62
CA GLY A 62 -1.32 18.82 18.70
C GLY A 62 -2.51 18.28 19.50
N GLN A 63 -3.02 17.09 19.15
CA GLN A 63 -4.15 16.44 19.83
C GLN A 63 -3.91 14.92 19.96
N THR A 64 -4.77 14.22 20.69
CA THR A 64 -4.76 12.75 20.71
C THR A 64 -5.34 12.21 19.40
N VAL A 65 -4.71 11.19 18.84
CA VAL A 65 -5.21 10.46 17.65
C VAL A 65 -5.36 8.98 17.96
N TRP A 66 -6.37 8.36 17.36
CA TRP A 66 -6.56 6.91 17.38
C TRP A 66 -6.26 6.38 15.99
N VAL A 67 -5.20 5.59 15.86
CA VAL A 67 -4.84 5.04 14.55
C VAL A 67 -5.96 4.10 14.10
N GLY A 68 -6.44 4.33 12.88
CA GLY A 68 -7.35 3.46 12.16
C GLY A 68 -6.63 2.78 11.00
N SER A 69 -7.16 1.65 10.56
CA SER A 69 -6.70 0.97 9.35
C SER A 69 -7.88 0.44 8.55
N ALA A 70 -7.75 0.43 7.23
CA ALA A 70 -8.62 -0.30 6.33
C ALA A 70 -7.79 -1.10 5.34
N VAL A 71 -8.25 -2.30 5.00
CA VAL A 71 -7.60 -3.18 4.03
C VAL A 71 -8.29 -3.15 2.69
N ASN A 72 -7.56 -3.49 1.64
CA ASN A 72 -8.13 -3.71 0.33
C ASN A 72 -8.98 -5.00 0.31
N ALA A 73 -9.94 -5.08 -0.62
CA ALA A 73 -10.77 -6.26 -0.81
C ALA A 73 -10.02 -7.37 -1.59
N ASP A 74 -8.87 -7.79 -1.08
CA ASP A 74 -7.97 -8.78 -1.69
C ASP A 74 -7.49 -9.87 -0.72
N GLY A 75 -8.20 -10.02 0.40
CA GLY A 75 -7.86 -10.99 1.44
C GLY A 75 -6.91 -10.47 2.52
N SER A 76 -6.37 -9.25 2.38
CA SER A 76 -5.57 -8.60 3.43
C SER A 76 -6.30 -8.57 4.77
N VAL A 77 -5.56 -8.80 5.86
CA VAL A 77 -6.14 -8.97 7.21
C VAL A 77 -6.20 -7.64 7.97
N ASN A 78 -7.36 -7.36 8.58
CA ASN A 78 -7.55 -6.17 9.41
C ASN A 78 -6.75 -6.22 10.71
N PHE A 79 -6.17 -5.09 11.11
CA PHE A 79 -5.57 -4.95 12.43
C PHE A 79 -6.63 -5.00 13.53
N THR A 80 -6.31 -5.69 14.62
CA THR A 80 -7.18 -5.82 15.81
C THR A 80 -6.68 -5.00 17.01
N SER A 81 -5.43 -4.55 16.96
CA SER A 81 -4.76 -3.78 18.00
C SER A 81 -3.90 -2.67 17.39
N LEU A 82 -4.48 -1.48 17.29
CA LEU A 82 -3.84 -0.25 16.83
C LEU A 82 -3.68 0.74 17.99
N PRO A 83 -2.62 1.57 17.96
CA PRO A 83 -2.31 2.46 19.06
C PRO A 83 -3.25 3.68 19.12
N THR A 84 -3.50 4.13 20.35
CA THR A 84 -3.92 5.51 20.63
C THR A 84 -2.69 6.30 21.01
N LEU A 85 -2.50 7.48 20.42
CA LEU A 85 -1.31 8.29 20.60
C LEU A 85 -1.70 9.68 21.07
N ALA A 86 -1.29 10.08 22.27
CA ALA A 86 -1.26 11.48 22.66
C ALA A 86 -0.26 12.25 21.80
N ASN A 87 -0.37 13.58 21.78
CA ASN A 87 0.59 14.41 21.05
C ASN A 87 2.03 14.16 21.56
N GLY A 88 2.98 14.00 20.63
CA GLY A 88 4.38 13.68 20.91
C GLY A 88 4.66 12.18 21.09
N GLN A 89 3.64 11.32 21.16
CA GLN A 89 3.84 9.87 21.30
C GLN A 89 4.05 9.19 19.95
N SER A 90 4.66 8.00 20.02
CA SER A 90 4.82 7.09 18.90
C SER A 90 4.57 5.65 19.32
N ALA A 91 4.15 4.81 18.38
CA ALA A 91 4.05 3.36 18.56
C ALA A 91 4.28 2.65 17.23
N THR A 92 4.81 1.43 17.31
CA THR A 92 5.13 0.61 16.14
C THR A 92 4.19 -0.58 16.06
N VAL A 93 3.74 -0.90 14.84
CA VAL A 93 3.03 -2.14 14.52
C VAL A 93 3.83 -2.93 13.50
N THR A 94 3.69 -4.26 13.56
CA THR A 94 4.21 -5.17 12.53
C THR A 94 3.14 -5.39 11.48
N VAL A 95 3.51 -5.27 10.20
CA VAL A 95 2.62 -5.55 9.07
C VAL A 95 2.59 -7.06 8.86
N PRO A 96 1.41 -7.71 8.85
CA PRO A 96 1.32 -9.17 8.81
C PRO A 96 1.47 -9.70 7.37
N GLU A 97 2.56 -9.36 6.68
CA GLU A 97 2.79 -9.72 5.27
C GLU A 97 3.23 -11.18 5.08
N SER A 98 3.90 -11.79 6.06
CA SER A 98 4.25 -13.21 6.03
C SER A 98 3.14 -14.15 6.53
N ALA A 99 2.14 -13.61 7.22
CA ALA A 99 0.95 -14.36 7.64
C ALA A 99 -0.03 -14.51 6.47
N GLU A 100 -0.85 -15.57 6.48
CA GLU A 100 -1.92 -15.75 5.48
C GLU A 100 -2.73 -14.45 5.29
N PRO A 101 -2.89 -13.94 4.05
CA PRO A 101 -2.68 -14.62 2.76
C PRO A 101 -1.28 -14.47 2.12
N GLY A 102 -0.26 -14.04 2.87
CA GLY A 102 1.11 -13.81 2.37
C GLY A 102 1.31 -12.43 1.73
N HIS A 103 0.45 -11.47 2.05
CA HIS A 103 0.58 -10.07 1.67
C HIS A 103 -0.26 -9.17 2.60
N TRP A 104 0.04 -7.87 2.64
CA TRP A 104 -0.86 -6.88 3.21
C TRP A 104 -0.97 -5.64 2.33
N ARG A 105 -2.19 -5.26 1.98
CA ARG A 105 -2.49 -4.08 1.18
C ARG A 105 -3.60 -3.30 1.85
N GLY A 106 -3.34 -2.04 2.14
CA GLY A 106 -4.26 -1.26 2.92
C GLY A 106 -3.71 0.11 3.24
N LYS A 107 -4.33 0.74 4.22
CA LYS A 107 -4.07 2.12 4.57
C LYS A 107 -4.30 2.38 6.04
N PHE A 108 -3.60 3.38 6.54
CA PHE A 108 -3.72 3.89 7.90
C PHE A 108 -4.16 5.34 7.88
N PHE A 109 -4.87 5.75 8.93
CA PHE A 109 -5.36 7.10 9.08
C PHE A 109 -5.48 7.49 10.56
N ALA A 110 -5.48 8.79 10.83
CA ALA A 110 -5.67 9.31 12.18
C ALA A 110 -7.15 9.67 12.42
N ARG A 111 -7.77 9.00 13.39
CA ARG A 111 -9.08 9.38 13.90
C ARG A 111 -8.94 10.47 14.95
N GLN A 112 -9.83 11.45 14.90
CA GLN A 112 -9.72 12.69 15.69
C GLN A 112 -11.01 13.01 16.43
N GLY A 113 -10.88 13.70 17.56
CA GLY A 113 -12.03 14.10 18.38
C GLY A 113 -12.86 12.92 18.89
N CYS A 114 -12.22 11.79 19.19
CA CYS A 114 -12.93 10.60 19.62
C CYS A 114 -13.39 10.71 21.08
N THR A 115 -14.60 10.24 21.35
CA THR A 115 -15.25 10.25 22.67
C THR A 115 -16.01 8.96 22.90
N GLY A 116 -16.46 8.72 24.13
CA GLY A 116 -17.19 7.50 24.52
C GLY A 116 -16.27 6.35 24.94
N THR A 117 -16.87 5.19 25.16
CA THR A 117 -16.22 3.99 25.70
C THR A 117 -16.05 2.93 24.62
N SER A 118 -14.82 2.42 24.45
CA SER A 118 -14.51 1.37 23.47
C SER A 118 -15.38 0.13 23.69
N GLY A 119 -15.92 -0.41 22.59
CA GLY A 119 -16.86 -1.52 22.58
C GLY A 119 -18.30 -1.17 22.92
N GLN A 120 -18.59 0.10 23.22
CA GLN A 120 -19.92 0.58 23.56
C GLN A 120 -20.34 1.72 22.61
N ASN A 121 -20.06 2.97 22.99
CA ASN A 121 -20.50 4.18 22.30
C ASN A 121 -19.32 5.05 21.82
N PHE A 122 -18.18 4.42 21.52
CA PHE A 122 -17.01 5.14 21.03
C PHE A 122 -17.26 5.67 19.62
N HIS A 123 -17.03 6.96 19.40
CA HIS A 123 -17.18 7.62 18.11
C HIS A 123 -16.18 8.76 17.94
N CYS A 124 -15.77 9.01 16.70
CA CYS A 124 -14.84 10.06 16.29
C CYS A 124 -15.50 11.10 15.39
N VAL A 125 -14.99 12.33 15.44
CA VAL A 125 -15.46 13.41 14.55
C VAL A 125 -14.91 13.23 13.14
N VAL A 126 -13.66 12.75 13.02
CA VAL A 126 -13.00 12.48 11.74
C VAL A 126 -12.53 11.04 11.71
N GLY A 127 -12.73 10.38 10.56
CA GLY A 127 -12.28 9.01 10.33
C GLY A 127 -12.98 7.98 11.21
N ASP A 128 -14.18 8.25 11.74
CA ASP A 128 -14.90 7.27 12.55
C ASP A 128 -15.01 5.93 11.80
N CYS A 129 -14.60 4.86 12.44
CA CYS A 129 -14.60 3.54 11.82
C CYS A 129 -15.23 2.47 12.72
N GLY A 130 -16.18 2.90 13.56
CA GLY A 130 -16.93 2.07 14.48
C GLY A 130 -16.49 2.18 15.93
N VAL A 131 -17.12 1.36 16.77
CA VAL A 131 -17.16 1.55 18.23
C VAL A 131 -15.92 1.08 18.99
N GLN A 132 -14.82 0.75 18.29
CA GLN A 132 -13.61 0.23 18.92
C GLN A 132 -12.46 1.25 18.83
N ALA A 133 -11.85 1.57 19.96
CA ALA A 133 -10.72 2.49 20.01
C ALA A 133 -9.45 1.88 19.39
N SER A 134 -9.27 0.55 19.43
CA SER A 134 -8.05 -0.13 18.97
C SER A 134 -8.15 -0.74 17.56
N ARG A 135 -9.30 -0.67 16.89
CA ARG A 135 -9.47 -1.25 15.55
C ARG A 135 -10.67 -0.65 14.83
N CYS A 136 -10.67 -0.73 13.51
CA CYS A 136 -11.84 -0.41 12.72
C CYS A 136 -12.74 -1.63 12.57
N THR A 137 -14.05 -1.41 12.72
CA THR A 137 -15.11 -2.43 12.50
C THR A 137 -16.00 -2.06 11.33
N THR A 138 -15.89 -0.82 10.83
CA THR A 138 -16.48 -0.36 9.58
C THR A 138 -15.36 0.03 8.61
N GLY A 139 -15.71 0.32 7.36
CA GLY A 139 -14.75 0.88 6.40
C GLY A 139 -14.22 2.26 6.81
N GLU A 140 -13.18 2.70 6.10
CA GLU A 140 -12.65 4.06 6.16
C GLU A 140 -13.74 5.10 5.90
N GLN A 141 -13.72 6.19 6.67
CA GLN A 141 -14.48 7.41 6.39
C GLN A 141 -13.51 8.52 5.95
N PRO A 142 -13.96 9.56 5.22
CA PRO A 142 -13.08 10.54 4.61
C PRO A 142 -12.05 11.11 5.60
N ALA A 143 -10.77 10.85 5.34
CA ALA A 143 -9.64 11.30 6.12
C ALA A 143 -8.37 11.30 5.24
N SER A 144 -7.31 11.92 5.75
CA SER A 144 -5.97 11.76 5.20
C SER A 144 -5.45 10.33 5.38
N LEU A 145 -4.87 9.74 4.32
CA LEU A 145 -4.47 8.34 4.29
C LEU A 145 -2.96 8.18 4.06
N ALA A 146 -2.37 7.22 4.77
CA ALA A 146 -1.09 6.63 4.44
C ALA A 146 -1.35 5.24 3.84
N GLU A 147 -1.15 5.06 2.55
CA GLU A 147 -1.46 3.83 1.82
C GLU A 147 -0.19 3.03 1.55
N PHE A 148 -0.30 1.70 1.64
CA PHE A 148 0.81 0.79 1.42
C PHE A 148 0.38 -0.48 0.69
N ASN A 149 1.35 -1.05 -0.02
CA ASN A 149 1.29 -2.36 -0.63
C ASN A 149 2.52 -3.16 -0.23
N PHE A 150 2.31 -4.19 0.57
CA PHE A 150 3.30 -5.16 0.99
C PHE A 150 2.95 -6.54 0.38
N ASP A 151 2.84 -6.59 -0.94
CA ASP A 151 2.67 -7.85 -1.69
C ASP A 151 3.95 -8.11 -2.47
N THR A 152 4.76 -9.07 -2.03
CA THR A 152 6.06 -9.37 -2.67
C THR A 152 5.92 -9.96 -4.07
N ARG A 153 4.71 -10.30 -4.53
CA ARG A 153 4.44 -10.69 -5.92
C ARG A 153 4.39 -9.47 -6.86
N ASP A 154 4.18 -8.28 -6.30
CA ASP A 154 4.31 -7.02 -7.02
C ASP A 154 5.79 -6.60 -7.04
N SER A 155 6.39 -6.52 -8.24
CA SER A 155 7.79 -6.14 -8.41
C SER A 155 8.12 -4.73 -7.93
N LEU A 156 7.10 -3.89 -7.70
CA LEU A 156 7.25 -2.53 -7.19
C LEU A 156 7.08 -2.46 -5.67
N ALA A 157 6.80 -3.57 -5.00
CA ALA A 157 6.60 -3.61 -3.56
C ALA A 157 7.91 -3.54 -2.75
N PRO A 158 7.86 -2.99 -1.51
CA PRO A 158 6.74 -2.24 -0.99
C PRO A 158 6.63 -0.88 -1.69
N TRP A 159 5.40 -0.54 -2.11
CA TRP A 159 5.08 0.81 -2.53
C TRP A 159 4.17 1.48 -1.51
N TYR A 160 4.27 2.80 -1.43
CA TYR A 160 3.54 3.60 -0.47
C TYR A 160 3.24 4.98 -1.05
N ASN A 161 2.18 5.59 -0.53
CA ASN A 161 1.82 6.95 -0.87
C ASN A 161 1.06 7.61 0.28
N VAL A 162 1.01 8.94 0.25
CA VAL A 162 0.01 9.70 0.99
C VAL A 162 -1.12 10.05 0.03
N SER A 163 -2.35 9.78 0.45
CA SER A 163 -3.54 9.98 -0.35
C SER A 163 -4.52 10.89 0.37
N TYR A 164 -4.85 12.00 -0.30
CA TYR A 164 -5.93 12.91 0.05
C TYR A 164 -7.05 12.84 -0.98
N VAL A 165 -7.12 11.74 -1.73
CA VAL A 165 -8.10 11.53 -2.80
C VAL A 165 -9.53 11.61 -2.26
N ASN A 166 -9.78 11.06 -1.06
CA ASN A 166 -11.09 11.13 -0.41
C ASN A 166 -11.28 12.45 0.35
N ALA A 167 -10.30 12.83 1.15
CA ALA A 167 -10.32 14.05 1.94
C ALA A 167 -8.93 14.40 2.51
N PHE A 168 -8.80 15.62 3.01
CA PHE A 168 -7.68 16.08 3.82
C PHE A 168 -8.18 16.36 5.23
N SER A 169 -7.61 15.68 6.23
CA SER A 169 -7.89 15.93 7.65
C SER A 169 -6.65 16.37 8.44
N LEU A 170 -5.52 15.68 8.27
CA LEU A 170 -4.21 16.06 8.81
C LEU A 170 -3.12 15.93 7.74
N PRO A 171 -2.06 16.76 7.75
CA PRO A 171 -0.89 16.50 6.94
C PRO A 171 -0.20 15.20 7.40
N ILE A 172 0.23 14.40 6.43
CA ILE A 172 0.95 13.14 6.67
C ILE A 172 2.28 13.17 5.93
N THR A 173 3.33 12.64 6.56
CA THR A 173 4.53 12.17 5.86
C THR A 173 4.75 10.68 6.07
N ILE A 174 5.31 10.01 5.06
CA ILE A 174 5.78 8.62 5.13
C ILE A 174 7.26 8.59 4.76
N GLU A 175 8.09 8.04 5.64
CA GLU A 175 9.53 7.92 5.47
C GLU A 175 9.97 6.47 5.63
N ALA A 176 10.75 5.94 4.68
CA ALA A 176 11.29 4.60 4.77
C ALA A 176 12.39 4.52 5.86
N VAL A 177 12.44 3.41 6.58
CA VAL A 177 13.38 3.15 7.68
C VAL A 177 14.35 2.05 7.29
N GLY A 178 15.63 2.25 7.58
CA GLY A 178 16.67 1.23 7.35
C GLY A 178 17.03 0.97 5.89
N ALA A 179 16.55 1.82 4.97
CA ALA A 179 16.89 1.74 3.56
C ALA A 179 18.27 2.34 3.29
N THR A 180 19.05 1.68 2.42
CA THR A 180 20.27 2.26 1.85
C THR A 180 19.93 2.82 0.48
N VAL A 181 19.86 4.14 0.35
CA VAL A 181 19.49 4.81 -0.90
C VAL A 181 20.75 5.27 -1.62
N PRO A 182 21.01 4.80 -2.87
CA PRO A 182 22.12 5.31 -3.66
C PRO A 182 22.00 6.83 -3.87
N PRO A 183 23.12 7.59 -3.85
CA PRO A 183 23.09 9.02 -4.16
C PRO A 183 22.40 9.29 -5.51
N GLY A 184 21.45 10.22 -5.53
CA GLY A 184 20.69 10.58 -6.73
C GLY A 184 19.53 9.63 -7.08
N SER A 185 19.30 8.56 -6.31
CA SER A 185 18.12 7.71 -6.48
C SER A 185 16.84 8.41 -6.01
N THR A 186 15.73 8.14 -6.71
CA THR A 186 14.38 8.53 -6.28
C THR A 186 13.67 7.46 -5.45
N SER A 187 14.32 6.31 -5.23
CA SER A 187 13.83 5.24 -4.36
C SER A 187 13.75 5.70 -2.90
N CYS A 188 12.81 5.13 -2.16
CA CYS A 188 12.63 5.38 -0.73
C CYS A 188 12.41 6.85 -0.36
N GLY A 189 11.88 7.66 -1.30
CA GLY A 189 11.60 9.07 -1.07
C GLY A 189 10.48 9.31 -0.05
N THR A 190 10.51 10.47 0.60
CA THR A 190 9.43 10.86 1.52
C THR A 190 8.14 11.16 0.74
N ALA A 191 7.05 10.48 1.09
CA ALA A 191 5.71 10.76 0.57
C ALA A 191 4.99 11.81 1.44
N GLY A 192 4.08 12.58 0.84
CA GLY A 192 3.26 13.56 1.55
C GLY A 192 3.97 14.89 1.85
N CYS A 193 3.49 15.59 2.87
CA CYS A 193 3.96 16.91 3.29
C CYS A 193 3.50 17.25 4.71
N THR A 194 4.06 18.33 5.26
CA THR A 194 3.71 18.86 6.58
C THR A 194 2.68 19.99 6.53
N THR A 195 2.30 20.45 5.33
CA THR A 195 1.46 21.65 5.13
C THR A 195 -0.01 21.39 5.44
N ASN A 196 -0.63 22.27 6.23
CA ASN A 196 -2.06 22.26 6.44
C ASN A 196 -2.83 22.78 5.22
N VAL A 197 -3.71 21.96 4.65
CA VAL A 197 -4.54 22.34 3.49
C VAL A 197 -5.91 22.90 3.92
N LEU A 198 -6.36 22.66 5.17
CA LEU A 198 -7.69 23.11 5.63
C LEU A 198 -7.96 24.61 5.40
N PRO A 199 -7.02 25.55 5.61
CA PRO A 199 -7.25 26.98 5.35
C PRO A 199 -7.49 27.33 3.87
N PHE A 200 -7.17 26.41 2.95
CA PHE A 200 -7.33 26.57 1.51
C PHE A 200 -8.42 25.67 0.93
N CYS A 201 -9.14 24.96 1.79
CA CYS A 201 -10.26 24.14 1.39
C CYS A 201 -11.36 25.02 0.78
N PRO A 202 -11.93 24.66 -0.39
CA PRO A 202 -13.14 25.31 -0.88
C PRO A 202 -14.23 25.28 0.22
N PRO A 203 -14.91 26.39 0.51
CA PRO A 203 -15.87 26.47 1.62
C PRO A 203 -16.95 25.39 1.60
N GLU A 204 -17.42 25.00 0.42
CA GLU A 204 -18.42 23.96 0.19
C GLU A 204 -17.93 22.53 0.54
N ASN A 205 -16.61 22.34 0.54
CA ASN A 205 -15.94 21.07 0.84
C ASN A 205 -15.46 20.97 2.29
N LEU A 206 -15.39 22.09 2.99
CA LEU A 206 -14.92 22.16 4.37
C LEU A 206 -15.97 21.58 5.32
N ARG A 207 -15.52 20.84 6.32
CA ARG A 207 -16.34 20.24 7.39
C ARG A 207 -15.82 20.71 8.73
N TYR A 208 -16.77 20.86 9.65
CA TYR A 208 -16.53 21.45 10.95
C TYR A 208 -16.88 20.45 12.05
N ALA A 209 -16.10 20.50 13.14
CA ALA A 209 -16.46 19.86 14.39
C ALA A 209 -17.64 20.60 15.06
N PRO A 210 -18.30 19.99 16.06
CA PRO A 210 -19.39 20.64 16.81
C PRO A 210 -19.00 21.98 17.46
N ASN A 211 -17.72 22.19 17.77
CA ASN A 211 -17.19 23.44 18.32
C ASN A 211 -16.90 24.52 17.25
N GLY A 212 -17.26 24.27 15.98
CA GLY A 212 -17.06 25.19 14.86
C GLY A 212 -15.65 25.21 14.28
N SER A 213 -14.72 24.38 14.76
CA SER A 213 -13.37 24.30 14.18
C SER A 213 -13.37 23.50 12.87
N PRO A 214 -12.63 23.94 11.83
CA PRO A 214 -12.47 23.14 10.61
C PRO A 214 -11.64 21.89 10.92
N VAL A 215 -12.11 20.72 10.48
CA VAL A 215 -11.49 19.42 10.82
C VAL A 215 -11.26 18.51 9.63
N ASN A 216 -11.93 18.75 8.51
CA ASN A 216 -11.83 17.90 7.34
C ASN A 216 -12.20 18.68 6.07
N CYS A 217 -11.55 18.37 4.96
CA CYS A 217 -11.85 18.93 3.65
C CYS A 217 -12.14 17.79 2.70
N VAL A 218 -13.41 17.59 2.32
CA VAL A 218 -13.86 16.39 1.61
C VAL A 218 -13.85 16.64 0.10
N ASN A 219 -13.16 15.78 -0.65
CA ASN A 219 -13.10 15.87 -2.10
C ASN A 219 -14.50 15.62 -2.69
N PRO A 220 -15.06 16.52 -3.51
CA PRO A 220 -16.38 16.29 -4.09
C PRO A 220 -16.33 15.30 -5.27
N ASN A 221 -15.16 15.02 -5.83
CA ASN A 221 -15.00 14.06 -6.92
C ASN A 221 -13.65 13.33 -6.82
N HIS A 222 -13.72 12.04 -6.48
CA HIS A 222 -12.57 11.14 -6.38
C HIS A 222 -11.78 11.03 -7.70
N ASP A 223 -12.48 11.04 -8.84
CA ASP A 223 -11.96 10.60 -10.14
C ASP A 223 -11.64 11.72 -11.12
N ALA A 224 -11.76 12.98 -10.71
CA ALA A 224 -11.47 14.12 -11.57
C ALA A 224 -10.82 15.29 -10.81
N PRO A 225 -10.01 16.11 -11.49
CA PRO A 225 -9.54 17.37 -10.94
C PRO A 225 -10.69 18.32 -10.56
N THR A 226 -10.59 18.89 -9.36
CA THR A 226 -11.53 19.84 -8.74
C THR A 226 -10.77 21.01 -8.10
N SER A 227 -11.49 22.05 -7.68
CA SER A 227 -10.94 23.15 -6.85
C SER A 227 -10.26 22.60 -5.59
N TYR A 228 -10.86 21.59 -4.95
CA TYR A 228 -10.26 20.85 -3.85
C TYR A 228 -8.91 20.22 -4.24
N SER A 229 -8.88 19.42 -5.30
CA SER A 229 -7.65 18.70 -5.67
C SER A 229 -6.53 19.65 -6.09
N ASN A 230 -6.87 20.80 -6.70
CA ASN A 230 -5.93 21.85 -7.06
C ASN A 230 -5.33 22.52 -5.81
N ALA A 231 -6.15 22.75 -4.77
CA ALA A 231 -5.67 23.23 -3.49
C ALA A 231 -4.68 22.23 -2.86
N VAL A 232 -5.02 20.94 -2.83
CA VAL A 232 -4.12 19.90 -2.32
C VAL A 232 -2.82 19.83 -3.14
N LYS A 233 -2.90 19.66 -4.46
CA LYS A 233 -1.75 19.49 -5.36
C LYS A 233 -0.75 20.64 -5.23
N SER A 234 -1.23 21.88 -5.11
CA SER A 234 -0.36 23.05 -5.00
C SER A 234 0.35 23.20 -3.64
N ARG A 235 -0.17 22.60 -2.56
CA ARG A 235 0.44 22.64 -1.22
C ARG A 235 1.17 21.36 -0.83
N CYS A 236 0.82 20.24 -1.46
CA CYS A 236 1.32 18.92 -1.16
C CYS A 236 1.57 18.09 -2.43
N PRO A 237 2.56 18.47 -3.26
CA PRO A 237 2.74 17.87 -4.59
C PRO A 237 3.18 16.39 -4.56
N LYS A 238 3.64 15.89 -3.41
CA LYS A 238 4.05 14.48 -3.18
C LYS A 238 2.94 13.61 -2.58
N ALA A 239 1.69 14.03 -2.68
CA ALA A 239 0.51 13.27 -2.28
C ALA A 239 -0.50 13.22 -3.42
N TYR A 240 -1.30 12.14 -3.49
CA TYR A 240 -2.44 12.10 -4.39
C TYR A 240 -3.53 13.08 -3.91
N ALA A 241 -4.02 13.92 -4.83
CA ALA A 241 -5.18 14.77 -4.60
C ALA A 241 -6.46 14.23 -5.27
N TRP A 242 -6.30 13.32 -6.24
CA TRP A 242 -7.37 12.61 -6.97
C TRP A 242 -6.83 11.32 -7.59
N SER A 243 -7.70 10.40 -8.00
CA SER A 243 -7.37 8.97 -8.17
C SER A 243 -6.43 8.59 -9.33
N ARG A 244 -6.28 9.44 -10.36
CA ARG A 244 -5.38 9.17 -11.50
C ARG A 244 -4.32 10.24 -11.67
N GLN A 245 -3.99 10.96 -10.60
CA GLN A 245 -3.01 12.04 -10.65
C GLN A 245 -1.62 11.58 -11.15
N ASP A 246 -1.24 10.35 -10.85
CA ASP A 246 -0.01 9.70 -11.34
C ASP A 246 0.04 9.48 -12.85
N THR A 247 -1.10 9.50 -13.54
CA THR A 247 -1.15 9.39 -15.01
C THR A 247 -0.76 10.69 -15.71
N GLU A 248 -0.71 11.82 -14.98
CA GLU A 248 -0.24 13.09 -15.53
C GLU A 248 1.30 13.12 -15.56
N PRO A 249 1.93 13.41 -16.72
CA PRO A 249 3.38 13.48 -16.83
C PRO A 249 4.01 14.44 -15.82
N GLY A 250 5.04 13.97 -15.12
CA GLY A 250 5.82 14.76 -14.15
C GLY A 250 5.30 14.71 -12.71
N ASN A 251 4.14 14.10 -12.45
CA ASN A 251 3.68 13.88 -11.08
C ASN A 251 4.42 12.69 -10.44
N GLN A 252 4.82 12.85 -9.19
CA GLN A 252 5.39 11.78 -8.36
C GLN A 252 4.59 11.67 -7.06
N THR A 253 3.59 10.80 -7.08
CA THR A 253 2.65 10.61 -5.96
C THR A 253 2.73 9.23 -5.32
N VAL A 254 3.44 8.28 -5.94
CA VAL A 254 3.73 6.96 -5.38
C VAL A 254 5.24 6.74 -5.30
N PHE A 255 5.67 6.06 -4.25
CA PHE A 255 7.07 5.80 -3.92
C PHE A 255 7.27 4.31 -3.67
N GLN A 256 8.50 3.83 -3.88
CA GLN A 256 8.86 2.43 -3.75
C GLN A 256 10.14 2.30 -2.92
N CYS A 257 10.22 1.28 -2.08
CA CYS A 257 11.41 1.04 -1.28
C CYS A 257 11.65 -0.44 -0.95
N ALA A 258 12.22 -1.17 -1.90
CA ALA A 258 12.51 -2.61 -1.79
C ALA A 258 13.43 -2.97 -0.60
N ASP A 259 14.41 -2.14 -0.28
CA ASP A 259 15.44 -2.46 0.71
C ASP A 259 15.21 -1.80 2.09
N CYS A 260 13.97 -1.41 2.41
CA CYS A 260 13.65 -0.91 3.76
C CYS A 260 13.35 -2.05 4.74
N ARG A 261 13.29 -1.68 6.02
CA ARG A 261 12.82 -2.57 7.11
C ARG A 261 11.46 -2.15 7.66
N GLY A 262 10.90 -1.07 7.12
CA GLY A 262 9.66 -0.48 7.61
C GLY A 262 9.57 1.00 7.25
N PHE A 263 8.58 1.66 7.86
CA PHE A 263 8.21 3.03 7.58
C PHE A 263 7.88 3.80 8.85
N THR A 264 8.09 5.10 8.83
CA THR A 264 7.56 6.04 9.82
C THR A 264 6.43 6.84 9.18
N VAL A 265 5.23 6.76 9.74
CA VAL A 265 4.08 7.59 9.38
C VAL A 265 3.93 8.68 10.44
N THR A 266 4.09 9.94 10.05
CA THR A 266 3.90 11.07 10.97
C THR A 266 2.63 11.83 10.64
N PHE A 267 1.75 11.99 11.64
CA PHE A 267 0.60 12.88 11.58
C PHE A 267 1.01 14.25 12.12
N HIS A 268 0.96 15.28 11.27
CA HIS A 268 1.43 16.62 11.63
C HIS A 268 0.29 17.51 12.11
N GLY A 269 0.61 18.50 12.94
CA GLY A 269 -0.30 19.57 13.29
C GLY A 269 -0.35 20.59 12.17
N GLY A 270 -1.50 21.25 12.01
CA GLY A 270 -1.57 22.34 11.05
C GLY A 270 -0.88 23.59 11.59
N SER A 271 0.26 23.96 11.03
CA SER A 271 0.87 25.29 11.19
C SER A 271 0.21 26.31 10.27
#